data_AF-A0A9P8AYM4-F1
#
_entry.id   AF-A0A9P8AYM4-F1
#
_cell.length_a   1.000
_cell.length_b   1.000
_cell.length_c   1.000
_cell.angle_alpha   90.00
_cell.angle_beta   90.00
_cell.angle_gamma   90.00
#
_symmetry.space_group_name_H-M   'P 1'
#
loop_
_entity.id
_entity.type
_entity.pdbx_description
1 polymer ?
#
loop_
_entity_poly.entity_id
_entity_poly.type
_entity_poly.pdbx_seq_one_letter_code
_entity_poly.pdbx_strand_id
1 'polypeptide(L)'
;MGGTADYGEQHIKTHRHGRYGHKHNEGLYPQWSRDNPLHFFGHSIGGPMIIKLQYLLKQGYFGGHDHPDMVLSITTVSSPFRSTPIVYTLGEHINATPAVRPGSVGDLIAKAVHLIIYLNPFLPESLDIWHSESCSLSFHEIPFSGFLREFWKTSWATSRDAAPFDVTFMAADEREAKMEGEPNPGTFYESFATFMTHKDVRHNTHKPAFKYLISVLPMYLMSQHIAKFDLSSVLPVPSFLQVEGRDLSGETRMDRACADAKPSRNGHGSDVEEGLYGRKLLLVEIGDEYRVNDGVVPVFSQWHPLPCRMTKCRHYPADRLSKPLVPELGVRQI
;
A
#
# COMPACT_ATOMS: atom_id res chain seq x y z
N MET A 1 -14.11 -8.54 -19.00
CA MET A 1 -15.51 -8.97 -18.85
C MET A 1 -16.39 -7.76 -18.54
N GLY A 2 -17.68 -7.81 -18.90
CA GLY A 2 -18.69 -6.81 -18.52
C GLY A 2 -19.66 -7.41 -17.50
N GLY A 3 -20.43 -6.56 -16.82
CA GLY A 3 -21.39 -6.98 -15.81
C GLY A 3 -21.64 -5.92 -14.74
N THR A 4 -22.46 -6.29 -13.76
CA THR A 4 -22.68 -5.48 -12.56
C THR A 4 -21.59 -5.79 -11.55
N ALA A 5 -20.94 -4.76 -11.00
CA ALA A 5 -19.99 -4.95 -9.90
C ALA A 5 -20.71 -5.58 -8.70
N ASP A 6 -20.26 -6.76 -8.24
CA ASP A 6 -20.78 -7.42 -7.03
C ASP A 6 -19.70 -7.38 -5.95
N TYR A 7 -19.93 -6.57 -4.92
CA TYR A 7 -19.03 -6.47 -3.77
C TYR A 7 -19.14 -7.67 -2.82
N GLY A 8 -20.11 -8.56 -3.01
CA GLY A 8 -20.32 -9.78 -2.25
C GLY A 8 -21.18 -9.61 -1.00
N GLU A 9 -21.98 -10.64 -0.72
CA GLU A 9 -22.98 -10.60 0.37
C GLU A 9 -22.34 -10.48 1.76
N GLN A 10 -21.21 -11.17 1.98
CA GLN A 10 -20.55 -11.15 3.28
C GLN A 10 -19.90 -9.78 3.55
N HIS A 11 -19.32 -9.16 2.53
CA HIS A 11 -18.68 -7.84 2.62
C HIS A 11 -19.69 -6.75 3.02
N ILE A 12 -20.86 -6.72 2.37
CA ILE A 12 -21.87 -5.71 2.68
C ILE A 12 -22.48 -5.83 4.08
N LYS A 13 -22.58 -7.06 4.62
CA LYS A 13 -23.04 -7.28 6.00
C LYS A 13 -22.10 -6.61 7.00
N THR A 14 -20.82 -6.53 6.68
CA THR A 14 -19.80 -5.88 7.50
C THR A 14 -19.73 -4.37 7.27
N HIS A 15 -19.76 -3.91 6.01
CA HIS A 15 -19.42 -2.52 5.65
C HIS A 15 -20.62 -1.61 5.35
N ARG A 16 -21.85 -2.13 5.39
CA ARG A 16 -23.11 -1.35 5.34
C ARG A 16 -23.26 -0.45 4.10
N HIS A 17 -22.82 -0.91 2.93
CA HIS A 17 -23.11 -0.27 1.64
C HIS A 17 -23.86 -1.24 0.71
N GLY A 18 -24.30 -0.75 -0.46
CA GLY A 18 -25.00 -1.56 -1.46
C GLY A 18 -24.12 -2.69 -2.01
N ARG A 19 -24.71 -3.86 -2.28
CA ARG A 19 -24.02 -5.04 -2.83
C ARG A 19 -23.61 -4.87 -4.28
N TYR A 20 -24.49 -4.27 -5.05
CA TYR A 20 -24.30 -4.10 -6.47
C TYR A 20 -23.90 -2.66 -6.75
N GLY A 21 -22.77 -2.48 -7.43
CA GLY A 21 -22.32 -1.19 -7.93
C GLY A 21 -22.81 -0.94 -9.35
N HIS A 22 -22.08 -0.09 -10.08
CA HIS A 22 -22.38 0.23 -11.46
C HIS A 22 -22.39 -1.01 -12.37
N LYS A 23 -23.22 -0.97 -13.40
CA LYS A 23 -23.31 -1.99 -14.44
C LYS A 23 -22.53 -1.57 -15.68
N HIS A 24 -21.38 -2.19 -15.88
CA HIS A 24 -20.62 -2.07 -17.11
C HIS A 24 -21.26 -2.96 -18.19
N ASN A 25 -22.09 -2.38 -19.05
CA ASN A 25 -22.79 -3.11 -20.11
C ASN A 25 -21.81 -3.82 -21.05
N GLU A 26 -20.71 -3.16 -21.40
CA GLU A 26 -19.63 -3.72 -22.21
C GLU A 26 -18.34 -3.72 -21.39
N GLY A 27 -17.72 -4.88 -21.25
CA GLY A 27 -16.39 -4.97 -20.66
C GLY A 27 -15.35 -4.46 -21.64
N LEU A 28 -14.30 -3.80 -21.14
CA LEU A 28 -13.19 -3.33 -21.98
C LEU A 28 -12.50 -4.47 -22.74
N TYR A 29 -12.47 -5.67 -22.14
CA TYR A 29 -11.97 -6.89 -22.78
C TYR A 29 -12.87 -8.07 -22.38
N PRO A 30 -13.97 -8.33 -23.10
CA PRO A 30 -14.95 -9.36 -22.74
C PRO A 30 -14.39 -10.78 -22.74
N GLN A 31 -13.43 -11.05 -23.62
CA GLN A 31 -12.76 -12.34 -23.79
C GLN A 31 -11.67 -12.63 -22.74
N TRP A 32 -11.50 -11.77 -21.73
CA TRP A 32 -10.55 -11.97 -20.64
C TRP A 32 -10.77 -13.32 -19.97
N SER A 33 -9.78 -14.20 -20.06
CA SER A 33 -9.84 -15.57 -19.54
C SER A 33 -8.43 -16.11 -19.31
N ARG A 34 -8.31 -17.36 -18.85
CA ARG A 34 -7.00 -18.04 -18.75
C ARG A 34 -6.33 -18.18 -20.13
N ASP A 35 -7.12 -18.36 -21.18
CA ASP A 35 -6.62 -18.50 -22.55
C ASP A 35 -6.29 -17.15 -23.19
N ASN A 36 -6.88 -16.05 -22.69
CA ASN A 36 -6.57 -14.67 -23.08
C ASN A 36 -6.16 -13.85 -21.85
N PRO A 37 -5.00 -14.14 -21.24
CA PRO A 37 -4.58 -13.46 -20.02
C PRO A 37 -4.05 -12.05 -20.35
N LEU A 38 -4.13 -11.14 -19.38
CA LEU A 38 -3.79 -9.73 -19.57
C LEU A 38 -2.57 -9.29 -18.76
N HIS A 39 -1.92 -8.24 -19.25
CA HIS A 39 -0.89 -7.49 -18.55
C HIS A 39 -1.53 -6.35 -17.76
N PHE A 40 -1.19 -6.24 -16.49
CA PHE A 40 -1.70 -5.21 -15.60
C PHE A 40 -0.60 -4.23 -15.22
N PHE A 41 -0.92 -2.94 -15.32
CA PHE A 41 -0.05 -1.85 -14.91
C PHE A 41 -0.69 -1.08 -13.76
N GLY A 42 -0.01 -1.03 -12.62
CA GLY A 42 -0.49 -0.36 -11.41
C GLY A 42 0.44 0.77 -10.98
N HIS A 43 -0.02 2.00 -11.08
CA HIS A 43 0.67 3.14 -10.46
C HIS A 43 0.09 3.39 -9.06
N SER A 44 0.95 3.68 -8.08
CA SER A 44 0.52 4.00 -6.71
C SER A 44 -0.40 2.91 -6.14
N ILE A 45 -1.58 3.28 -5.60
CA ILE A 45 -2.58 2.36 -5.04
C ILE A 45 -3.11 1.32 -6.05
N GLY A 46 -2.95 1.57 -7.36
CA GLY A 46 -3.28 0.60 -8.40
C GLY A 46 -2.48 -0.70 -8.29
N GLY A 47 -1.24 -0.64 -7.78
CA GLY A 47 -0.43 -1.85 -7.56
C GLY A 47 -1.06 -2.80 -6.53
N PRO A 48 -1.28 -2.37 -5.28
CA PRO A 48 -2.01 -3.16 -4.28
C PRO A 48 -3.39 -3.62 -4.77
N MET A 49 -4.12 -2.80 -5.53
CA MET A 49 -5.41 -3.18 -6.11
C MET A 49 -5.30 -4.38 -7.08
N ILE A 50 -4.31 -4.38 -7.98
CA ILE A 50 -4.08 -5.51 -8.90
C ILE A 50 -3.67 -6.78 -8.13
N ILE A 51 -2.85 -6.62 -7.09
CA ILE A 51 -2.50 -7.74 -6.20
C ILE A 51 -3.74 -8.28 -5.50
N LYS A 52 -4.63 -7.41 -5.02
CA LYS A 52 -5.91 -7.80 -4.40
C LYS A 52 -6.78 -8.56 -5.40
N LEU A 53 -6.90 -8.07 -6.64
CA LEU A 53 -7.64 -8.74 -7.70
C LEU A 53 -7.12 -10.17 -7.91
N GLN A 54 -5.81 -10.32 -8.08
CA GLN A 54 -5.20 -11.65 -8.26
C GLN A 54 -5.40 -12.55 -7.04
N TYR A 55 -5.32 -12.01 -5.83
CA TYR A 55 -5.62 -12.74 -4.61
C TYR A 55 -7.08 -13.22 -4.58
N LEU A 56 -8.05 -12.37 -4.92
CA LEU A 56 -9.47 -12.75 -4.98
C LEU A 56 -9.74 -13.81 -6.06
N LEU A 57 -9.07 -13.73 -7.21
CA LEU A 57 -9.09 -14.78 -8.25
C LEU A 57 -8.56 -16.11 -7.68
N LYS A 58 -7.45 -16.08 -6.95
CA LYS A 58 -6.85 -17.28 -6.31
C LYS A 58 -7.79 -17.89 -5.24
N GLN A 59 -8.54 -17.07 -4.52
CA GLN A 59 -9.52 -17.53 -3.53
C GLN A 59 -10.84 -18.01 -4.15
N GLY A 60 -11.04 -17.87 -5.47
CA GLY A 60 -12.29 -18.22 -6.13
C GLY A 60 -13.45 -17.30 -5.76
N TYR A 61 -13.16 -16.05 -5.38
CA TYR A 61 -14.16 -15.09 -4.90
C TYR A 61 -15.28 -14.84 -5.92
N PHE A 62 -14.92 -14.77 -7.20
CA PHE A 62 -15.81 -14.47 -8.31
C PHE A 62 -16.51 -15.72 -8.89
N GLY A 63 -16.19 -16.92 -8.37
CA GLY A 63 -16.72 -18.20 -8.85
C GLY A 63 -15.63 -19.13 -9.39
N GLY A 64 -16.03 -20.36 -9.76
CA GLY A 64 -15.09 -21.45 -10.08
C GLY A 64 -14.45 -21.41 -11.48
N HIS A 65 -14.86 -20.49 -12.35
CA HIS A 65 -14.29 -20.35 -13.70
C HIS A 65 -13.11 -19.38 -13.75
N ASP A 66 -13.01 -18.49 -12.77
CA ASP A 66 -11.97 -17.46 -12.73
C ASP A 66 -10.70 -18.01 -12.05
N HIS A 67 -9.54 -17.60 -12.54
CA HIS A 67 -8.25 -18.13 -12.09
C HIS A 67 -7.17 -17.06 -12.07
N PRO A 68 -6.20 -17.08 -11.13
CA PRO A 68 -5.10 -16.10 -11.07
C PRO A 68 -4.25 -16.06 -12.35
N ASP A 69 -4.22 -17.13 -13.15
CA ASP A 69 -3.52 -17.19 -14.45
C ASP A 69 -4.16 -16.32 -15.54
N MET A 70 -5.35 -15.77 -15.30
CA MET A 70 -5.92 -14.71 -16.13
C MET A 70 -5.05 -13.43 -16.11
N VAL A 71 -4.12 -13.34 -15.15
CA VAL A 71 -3.14 -12.27 -15.01
C VAL A 71 -1.78 -12.77 -15.48
N LEU A 72 -1.36 -12.33 -16.68
CA LEU A 72 -0.09 -12.73 -17.29
C LEU A 72 1.10 -11.99 -16.67
N SER A 73 0.98 -10.68 -16.48
CA SER A 73 1.99 -9.90 -15.77
C SER A 73 1.39 -8.78 -14.94
N ILE A 74 2.14 -8.39 -13.91
CA ILE A 74 1.84 -7.26 -13.04
C ILE A 74 3.08 -6.37 -13.00
N THR A 75 2.95 -5.16 -13.53
CA THR A 75 3.96 -4.11 -13.46
C THR A 75 3.47 -3.03 -12.53
N THR A 76 4.25 -2.67 -11.52
CA THR A 76 3.89 -1.62 -10.57
C THR A 76 4.92 -0.51 -10.52
N VAL A 77 4.46 0.73 -10.31
CA VAL A 77 5.33 1.90 -10.18
C VAL A 77 4.89 2.70 -8.96
N SER A 78 5.81 2.99 -8.04
CA SER A 78 5.53 3.82 -6.86
C SER A 78 4.39 3.28 -5.96
N SER A 79 4.25 1.96 -5.89
CA SER A 79 3.09 1.33 -5.24
C SER A 79 3.29 1.12 -3.74
N PRO A 80 2.39 1.56 -2.85
CA PRO A 80 2.56 1.46 -1.40
C PRO A 80 2.17 0.06 -0.88
N PHE A 81 2.93 -0.98 -1.22
CA PHE A 81 2.60 -2.34 -0.80
C PHE A 81 2.67 -2.52 0.73
N ARG A 82 3.68 -1.93 1.36
CA ARG A 82 3.83 -1.88 2.82
C ARG A 82 3.33 -0.56 3.41
N SER A 83 2.41 0.10 2.71
CA SER A 83 1.77 1.35 3.12
C SER A 83 2.69 2.58 3.19
N THR A 84 2.15 3.74 3.59
CA THR A 84 2.88 5.00 3.62
C THR A 84 2.55 5.82 4.88
N PRO A 85 3.54 6.46 5.53
CA PRO A 85 3.28 7.27 6.73
C PRO A 85 2.53 8.58 6.42
N ILE A 86 2.36 8.91 5.14
CA ILE A 86 1.66 10.12 4.71
C ILE A 86 0.20 10.15 5.18
N VAL A 87 -0.44 8.98 5.31
CA VAL A 87 -1.83 8.86 5.76
C VAL A 87 -2.02 9.46 7.17
N TYR A 88 -1.06 9.24 8.07
CA TYR A 88 -1.06 9.82 9.41
C TYR A 88 -0.79 11.32 9.38
N THR A 89 0.10 11.76 8.49
CA THR A 89 0.37 13.19 8.27
C THR A 89 -0.87 13.92 7.77
N LEU A 90 -1.65 13.28 6.90
CA LEU A 90 -2.87 13.85 6.35
C LEU A 90 -4.02 13.88 7.35
N GLY A 91 -4.03 13.04 8.39
CA GLY A 91 -5.04 13.16 9.43
C GLY A 91 -5.35 11.89 10.20
N GLU A 92 -4.94 10.73 9.70
CA GLU A 92 -5.21 9.44 10.34
C GLU A 92 -4.59 9.35 11.74
N HIS A 93 -5.32 8.76 12.68
CA HIS A 93 -4.86 8.55 14.05
C HIS A 93 -3.83 7.41 14.09
N ILE A 94 -2.69 7.67 14.73
CA ILE A 94 -1.60 6.69 14.88
C ILE A 94 -1.97 5.50 15.77
N ASN A 95 -3.02 5.59 16.60
CA ASN A 95 -3.37 4.63 17.63
C ASN A 95 -4.84 4.17 17.60
N ALA A 96 -5.63 4.69 16.66
CA ALA A 96 -7.08 4.49 16.63
C ALA A 96 -7.61 4.32 15.19
N THR A 97 -6.83 3.73 14.30
CA THR A 97 -7.23 3.49 12.91
C THR A 97 -8.43 2.52 12.81
N PRO A 98 -9.45 2.77 11.95
CA PRO A 98 -9.63 3.94 11.10
C PRO A 98 -10.28 5.12 11.84
N ALA A 99 -9.52 6.18 12.07
CA ALA A 99 -10.08 7.43 12.59
C ALA A 99 -9.26 8.59 12.04
N VAL A 100 -9.95 9.55 11.42
CA VAL A 100 -9.33 10.75 10.86
C VAL A 100 -9.63 11.94 11.77
N ARG A 101 -8.58 12.72 12.08
CA ARG A 101 -8.69 13.93 12.89
C ARG A 101 -9.62 14.95 12.22
N PRO A 102 -10.69 15.41 12.89
CA PRO A 102 -11.58 16.43 12.34
C PRO A 102 -10.82 17.71 11.97
N GLY A 103 -11.06 18.25 10.78
CA GLY A 103 -10.40 19.46 10.28
C GLY A 103 -8.96 19.27 9.81
N SER A 104 -8.44 18.04 9.78
CA SER A 104 -7.16 17.72 9.13
C SER A 104 -7.25 17.87 7.60
N VAL A 105 -6.10 17.93 6.93
CA VAL A 105 -6.04 18.04 5.46
C VAL A 105 -6.79 16.88 4.79
N GLY A 106 -6.63 15.67 5.29
CA GLY A 106 -7.33 14.47 4.82
C GLY A 106 -8.84 14.53 5.02
N ASP A 107 -9.31 15.04 6.18
CA ASP A 107 -10.75 15.24 6.42
C ASP A 107 -11.34 16.30 5.47
N LEU A 108 -10.62 17.39 5.21
CA LEU A 108 -11.04 18.42 4.26
C LEU A 108 -11.09 17.88 2.82
N ILE A 109 -10.09 17.08 2.40
CA ILE A 109 -10.08 16.41 1.09
C ILE A 109 -11.27 15.44 0.99
N ALA A 110 -11.49 14.59 2.00
CA ALA A 110 -12.59 13.62 1.99
C ALA A 110 -13.97 14.31 1.91
N LYS A 111 -14.15 15.42 2.63
CA LYS A 111 -15.37 16.24 2.54
C LYS A 111 -15.54 16.88 1.17
N ALA A 112 -14.46 17.39 0.57
CA ALA A 112 -14.50 17.94 -0.78
C ALA A 112 -14.89 16.87 -1.80
N VAL A 113 -14.31 15.66 -1.70
CA VAL A 113 -14.66 14.51 -2.55
C VAL A 113 -16.14 14.12 -2.36
N HIS A 114 -16.63 14.03 -1.13
CA HIS A 114 -18.05 13.77 -0.85
C HIS A 114 -18.97 14.80 -1.49
N LEU A 115 -18.63 16.09 -1.39
CA LEU A 115 -19.41 17.17 -1.98
C LEU A 115 -19.43 17.05 -3.51
N ILE A 116 -18.29 16.74 -4.13
CA ILE A 116 -18.18 16.53 -5.57
C ILE A 116 -19.03 15.33 -6.01
N ILE A 117 -18.93 14.18 -5.33
CA ILE A 117 -19.72 12.97 -5.62
C ILE A 117 -21.22 13.25 -5.50
N TYR A 118 -21.64 13.96 -4.44
CA TYR A 118 -23.04 14.31 -4.23
C TYR A 118 -23.58 15.18 -5.37
N LEU A 119 -22.77 16.14 -5.83
CA LEU A 119 -23.11 17.06 -6.92
C LEU A 119 -22.86 16.49 -8.32
N ASN A 120 -22.37 15.25 -8.45
CA ASN A 120 -22.01 14.65 -9.73
C ASN A 120 -23.11 14.78 -10.82
N PRO A 121 -24.42 14.62 -10.53
CA PRO A 121 -25.47 14.81 -11.53
C PRO A 121 -25.52 16.20 -12.19
N PHE A 122 -24.87 17.21 -11.60
CA PHE A 122 -24.80 18.58 -12.10
C PHE A 122 -23.40 18.96 -12.64
N LEU A 123 -22.42 18.05 -12.56
CA LEU A 123 -21.06 18.28 -13.04
C LEU A 123 -20.91 17.76 -14.48
N PRO A 124 -20.08 18.43 -15.31
CA PRO A 124 -19.73 17.89 -16.62
C PRO A 124 -19.02 16.55 -16.48
N GLU A 125 -19.29 15.62 -17.40
CA GLU A 125 -18.76 14.24 -17.41
C GLU A 125 -17.22 14.19 -17.33
N SER A 126 -16.53 15.23 -17.81
CA SER A 126 -15.08 15.39 -17.67
C SER A 126 -14.57 15.49 -16.22
N LEU A 127 -15.44 15.81 -15.26
CA LEU A 127 -15.13 15.89 -13.83
C LEU A 127 -15.51 14.62 -13.06
N ASP A 128 -16.12 13.60 -13.69
CA ASP A 128 -16.33 12.28 -13.10
C ASP A 128 -15.04 11.44 -13.15
N ILE A 129 -13.96 12.02 -12.64
CA ILE A 129 -12.60 11.42 -12.60
C ILE A 129 -12.55 10.22 -11.63
N TRP A 130 -13.55 10.09 -10.75
CA TRP A 130 -13.51 9.21 -9.58
C TRP A 130 -14.44 7.99 -9.68
N HIS A 131 -15.13 7.79 -10.80
CA HIS A 131 -16.18 6.77 -10.94
C HIS A 131 -17.11 6.80 -9.73
N SER A 132 -17.65 7.98 -9.45
CA SER A 132 -18.48 8.30 -8.27
C SER A 132 -19.70 7.38 -8.11
N GLU A 133 -20.06 6.68 -9.19
CA GLU A 133 -21.09 5.65 -9.30
C GLU A 133 -20.83 4.40 -8.46
N SER A 134 -19.58 4.13 -8.06
CA SER A 134 -19.25 2.97 -7.21
C SER A 134 -19.79 3.07 -5.79
N CYS A 135 -20.14 4.27 -5.32
CA CYS A 135 -20.54 4.51 -3.93
C CYS A 135 -22.05 4.69 -3.73
N SER A 136 -22.83 4.89 -4.80
CA SER A 136 -24.26 5.21 -4.74
C SER A 136 -24.62 6.35 -3.76
N LEU A 137 -23.81 7.41 -3.73
CA LEU A 137 -23.97 8.56 -2.83
C LEU A 137 -24.43 9.85 -3.56
N SER A 138 -24.92 9.73 -4.80
CA SER A 138 -25.30 10.90 -5.60
C SER A 138 -26.59 11.56 -5.08
N PHE A 139 -26.85 12.80 -5.53
CA PHE A 139 -28.09 13.53 -5.22
C PHE A 139 -29.37 12.72 -5.53
N HIS A 140 -29.35 11.85 -6.54
CA HIS A 140 -30.50 11.04 -6.94
C HIS A 140 -30.73 9.82 -6.02
N GLU A 141 -29.71 9.38 -5.29
CA GLU A 141 -29.76 8.14 -4.48
C GLU A 141 -29.98 8.43 -3.00
N ILE A 142 -29.49 9.57 -2.49
CA ILE A 142 -29.56 9.91 -1.06
C ILE A 142 -30.19 11.30 -0.85
N PRO A 143 -31.18 11.44 0.05
CA PRO A 143 -31.72 12.75 0.41
C PRO A 143 -30.66 13.62 1.11
N PHE A 144 -30.80 14.94 1.04
CA PHE A 144 -29.84 15.89 1.63
C PHE A 144 -29.53 15.63 3.13
N SER A 145 -30.49 15.15 3.91
CA SER A 145 -30.27 14.76 5.31
C SER A 145 -29.35 13.55 5.47
N GLY A 146 -29.41 12.59 4.54
CA GLY A 146 -28.50 11.47 4.45
C GLY A 146 -27.10 11.90 4.02
N PHE A 147 -27.00 12.80 3.04
CA PHE A 147 -25.74 13.43 2.65
C PHE A 147 -25.10 14.15 3.84
N LEU A 148 -25.85 14.99 4.56
CA LEU A 148 -25.34 15.72 5.71
C LEU A 148 -24.81 14.75 6.77
N ARG A 149 -25.54 13.66 7.06
CA ARG A 149 -25.08 12.61 7.98
C ARG A 149 -23.75 11.97 7.55
N GLU A 150 -23.59 11.62 6.27
CA GLU A 150 -22.34 11.05 5.73
C GLU A 150 -21.22 12.08 5.65
N PHE A 151 -21.53 13.35 5.39
CA PHE A 151 -20.59 14.47 5.35
C PHE A 151 -20.02 14.80 6.75
N TRP A 152 -20.81 14.63 7.80
CA TRP A 152 -20.36 14.81 9.18
C TRP A 152 -19.66 13.59 9.78
N LYS A 153 -19.99 12.38 9.33
CA LYS A 153 -19.34 11.13 9.79
C LYS A 153 -18.16 10.69 8.92
N THR A 154 -17.99 11.27 7.73
CA THR A 154 -16.95 10.98 6.73
C THR A 154 -16.60 9.49 6.64
N SER A 155 -17.56 8.64 6.29
CA SER A 155 -17.35 7.18 6.15
C SER A 155 -16.21 6.83 5.17
N TRP A 156 -15.99 7.63 4.14
CA TRP A 156 -14.94 7.44 3.13
C TRP A 156 -13.51 7.69 3.63
N ALA A 157 -13.35 8.30 4.81
CA ALA A 157 -12.05 8.47 5.45
C ALA A 157 -11.91 7.64 6.72
N THR A 158 -13.03 7.31 7.37
CA THR A 158 -13.07 6.67 8.70
C THR A 158 -13.56 5.21 8.66
N SER A 159 -13.88 4.67 7.47
CA SER A 159 -14.21 3.26 7.28
C SER A 159 -12.93 2.44 7.06
N ARG A 160 -13.01 1.16 7.43
CA ARG A 160 -12.02 0.14 7.05
C ARG A 160 -12.10 -0.22 5.57
N ASP A 161 -13.22 0.07 4.93
CA ASP A 161 -13.47 -0.14 3.50
C ASP A 161 -13.25 1.18 2.75
N ALA A 162 -12.02 1.70 2.84
CA ALA A 162 -11.67 2.98 2.26
C ALA A 162 -10.18 3.06 1.96
N ALA A 163 -9.83 3.79 0.89
CA ALA A 163 -8.46 3.96 0.44
C ALA A 163 -7.51 4.49 1.54
N PRO A 164 -7.89 5.46 2.40
CA PRO A 164 -7.03 5.88 3.51
C PRO A 164 -6.67 4.74 4.45
N PHE A 165 -7.62 3.86 4.78
CA PHE A 165 -7.35 2.70 5.63
C PHE A 165 -6.38 1.72 4.94
N ASP A 166 -6.60 1.41 3.66
CA ASP A 166 -5.80 0.44 2.92
C ASP A 166 -4.31 0.80 2.84
N VAL A 167 -3.97 2.10 2.93
CA VAL A 167 -2.59 2.59 2.91
C VAL A 167 -2.02 2.85 4.31
N THR A 168 -2.66 2.34 5.37
CA THR A 168 -2.12 2.31 6.74
C THR A 168 -1.23 1.08 6.98
N PHE A 169 -0.28 1.17 7.91
CA PHE A 169 0.58 0.04 8.24
C PHE A 169 -0.22 -1.14 8.82
N MET A 170 -1.26 -0.86 9.59
CA MET A 170 -2.15 -1.89 10.12
C MET A 170 -2.84 -2.69 9.01
N ALA A 171 -3.38 -2.02 7.98
CA ALA A 171 -3.98 -2.70 6.85
C ALA A 171 -2.96 -3.52 6.04
N ALA A 172 -1.72 -3.01 5.89
CA ALA A 172 -0.65 -3.78 5.26
C ALA A 172 -0.30 -5.05 6.05
N ASP A 173 -0.21 -4.95 7.39
CA ASP A 173 0.07 -6.09 8.26
C ASP A 173 -1.06 -7.13 8.20
N GLU A 174 -2.33 -6.69 8.12
CA GLU A 174 -3.47 -7.60 7.94
C GLU A 174 -3.47 -8.31 6.59
N ARG A 175 -3.00 -7.66 5.53
CA ARG A 175 -2.80 -8.26 4.20
C ARG A 175 -1.65 -9.27 4.23
N GLU A 176 -0.53 -8.88 4.82
CA GLU A 176 0.65 -9.75 5.00
C GLU A 176 0.27 -11.02 5.77
N ALA A 177 -0.50 -10.90 6.86
CA ALA A 177 -0.98 -12.04 7.65
C ALA A 177 -1.88 -13.02 6.88
N LYS A 178 -2.58 -12.53 5.85
CA LYS A 178 -3.41 -13.35 4.94
C LYS A 178 -2.63 -13.91 3.76
N MET A 179 -1.32 -13.68 3.69
CA MET A 179 -0.47 -13.97 2.53
C MET A 179 -0.98 -13.29 1.25
N GLU A 180 -1.65 -12.14 1.39
CA GLU A 180 -2.08 -11.34 0.25
C GLU A 180 -0.85 -10.70 -0.41
N GLY A 181 -0.52 -11.15 -1.62
CA GLY A 181 0.71 -10.78 -2.30
C GLY A 181 1.70 -11.92 -2.54
N GLU A 182 1.36 -13.14 -2.16
CA GLU A 182 2.10 -14.34 -2.58
C GLU A 182 2.13 -14.43 -4.13
N PRO A 183 3.31 -14.56 -4.76
CA PRO A 183 3.42 -14.68 -6.21
C PRO A 183 2.72 -15.92 -6.75
N ASN A 184 1.96 -15.76 -7.83
CA ASN A 184 1.43 -16.84 -8.64
C ASN A 184 2.51 -17.38 -9.59
N PRO A 185 2.74 -18.71 -9.67
CA PRO A 185 3.75 -19.28 -10.55
C PRO A 185 3.56 -18.96 -12.03
N GLY A 186 2.32 -18.73 -12.48
CA GLY A 186 2.00 -18.41 -13.88
C GLY A 186 2.13 -16.93 -14.26
N THR A 187 2.56 -16.06 -13.35
CA THR A 187 2.53 -14.60 -13.55
C THR A 187 3.93 -13.98 -13.46
N PHE A 188 4.22 -13.02 -14.33
CA PHE A 188 5.43 -12.18 -14.24
C PHE A 188 5.20 -10.96 -13.34
N TYR A 189 6.15 -10.65 -12.46
CA TYR A 189 6.03 -9.53 -11.54
C TYR A 189 7.20 -8.56 -11.69
N GLU A 190 6.89 -7.29 -11.93
CA GLU A 190 7.86 -6.22 -12.02
C GLU A 190 7.43 -5.03 -11.16
N SER A 191 8.34 -4.51 -10.34
CA SER A 191 8.05 -3.41 -9.42
C SER A 191 9.14 -2.35 -9.53
N PHE A 192 8.78 -1.21 -10.12
CA PHE A 192 9.67 -0.07 -10.25
C PHE A 192 9.57 0.81 -9.00
N ALA A 193 10.62 0.75 -8.19
CA ALA A 193 10.81 1.67 -7.09
C ALA A 193 11.40 3.00 -7.60
N THR A 194 10.78 4.10 -7.19
CA THR A 194 11.23 5.46 -7.50
C THR A 194 11.61 6.19 -6.22
N PHE A 195 12.49 7.17 -6.34
CA PHE A 195 12.89 8.01 -5.23
C PHE A 195 13.19 9.43 -5.72
N MET A 196 13.01 10.40 -4.84
CA MET A 196 13.33 11.81 -5.11
C MET A 196 14.27 12.41 -4.06
N THR A 197 14.60 11.67 -3.00
CA THR A 197 15.42 12.14 -1.89
C THR A 197 16.89 11.75 -2.03
N HIS A 198 17.76 12.56 -1.44
CA HIS A 198 19.18 12.26 -1.23
C HIS A 198 19.51 12.37 0.26
N LYS A 199 20.55 11.66 0.70
CA LYS A 199 21.02 11.70 2.09
C LYS A 199 21.78 13.01 2.35
N ASP A 200 21.27 13.83 3.27
CA ASP A 200 21.96 14.99 3.80
C ASP A 200 22.87 14.55 4.96
N VAL A 201 24.17 14.44 4.67
CA VAL A 201 25.21 13.97 5.60
C VAL A 201 25.27 14.83 6.88
N ARG A 202 24.91 16.11 6.82
CA ARG A 202 25.04 17.02 7.98
C ARG A 202 23.99 16.77 9.06
N HIS A 203 22.79 16.37 8.65
CA HIS A 203 21.66 16.19 9.56
C HIS A 203 21.24 14.72 9.68
N ASN A 204 21.93 13.81 8.98
CA ASN A 204 21.54 12.41 8.82
C ASN A 204 20.05 12.25 8.46
N THR A 205 19.57 13.07 7.52
CA THR A 205 18.16 13.06 7.07
C THR A 205 18.07 12.97 5.56
N HIS A 206 16.97 12.42 5.06
CA HIS A 206 16.67 12.42 3.63
C HIS A 206 15.93 13.70 3.23
N LYS A 207 16.37 14.35 2.15
CA LYS A 207 15.74 15.57 1.64
C LYS A 207 15.52 15.48 0.12
N PRO A 208 14.39 15.95 -0.40
CA PRO A 208 14.21 16.12 -1.84
C PRO A 208 15.12 17.23 -2.37
N ALA A 209 15.51 17.13 -3.64
CA ALA A 209 16.26 18.21 -4.30
C ALA A 209 15.44 19.51 -4.36
N PHE A 210 16.10 20.66 -4.18
CA PHE A 210 15.44 21.97 -4.13
C PHE A 210 14.61 22.30 -5.39
N LYS A 211 15.00 21.78 -6.56
CA LYS A 211 14.24 21.95 -7.81
C LYS A 211 12.76 21.51 -7.69
N TYR A 212 12.48 20.52 -6.84
CA TYR A 212 11.13 20.00 -6.64
C TYR A 212 10.24 20.93 -5.82
N LEU A 213 10.80 21.88 -5.06
CA LEU A 213 10.05 22.87 -4.31
C LEU A 213 9.19 23.73 -5.25
N ILE A 214 9.72 24.05 -6.44
CA ILE A 214 9.08 24.94 -7.41
C ILE A 214 8.17 24.14 -8.35
N SER A 215 8.57 22.91 -8.74
CA SER A 215 7.83 22.13 -9.74
C SER A 215 6.73 21.23 -9.15
N VAL A 216 6.90 20.72 -7.92
CA VAL A 216 6.00 19.74 -7.27
C VAL A 216 5.92 19.96 -5.75
N LEU A 217 5.54 21.17 -5.35
CA LEU A 217 5.50 21.60 -3.94
C LEU A 217 4.81 20.62 -2.99
N PRO A 218 3.63 20.03 -3.30
CA PRO A 218 2.99 19.07 -2.40
C PRO A 218 3.90 17.87 -2.11
N MET A 219 4.49 17.26 -3.14
CA MET A 219 5.38 16.10 -2.99
C MET A 219 6.66 16.47 -2.25
N TYR A 220 7.17 17.69 -2.44
CA TYR A 220 8.32 18.19 -1.68
C TYR A 220 8.03 18.23 -0.18
N LEU A 221 6.88 18.78 0.24
CA LEU A 221 6.50 18.86 1.66
C LEU A 221 6.24 17.46 2.25
N MET A 222 5.50 16.64 1.52
CA MET A 222 5.16 15.27 1.92
C MET A 222 6.43 14.41 2.06
N SER A 223 7.40 14.56 1.15
CA SER A 223 8.71 13.91 1.23
C SER A 223 9.46 14.22 2.53
N GLN A 224 9.45 15.48 2.96
CA GLN A 224 10.10 15.91 4.20
C GLN A 224 9.41 15.34 5.44
N HIS A 225 8.08 15.21 5.41
CA HIS A 225 7.33 14.57 6.48
C HIS A 225 7.63 13.08 6.58
N ILE A 226 7.63 12.35 5.45
CA ILE A 226 7.97 10.92 5.39
C ILE A 226 9.37 10.69 5.96
N ALA A 227 10.37 11.49 5.55
CA ALA A 227 11.75 11.32 5.98
C ALA A 227 11.99 11.55 7.49
N LYS A 228 11.09 12.27 8.17
CA LYS A 228 11.16 12.58 9.61
C LYS A 228 10.14 11.82 10.45
N PHE A 229 9.28 11.03 9.82
CA PHE A 229 8.19 10.35 10.50
C PHE A 229 8.72 9.26 11.42
N ASP A 230 8.28 9.26 12.68
CA ASP A 230 8.65 8.23 13.64
C ASP A 230 7.70 7.03 13.51
N LEU A 231 8.15 6.00 12.79
CA LEU A 231 7.37 4.79 12.58
C LEU A 231 7.11 4.00 13.88
N SER A 232 7.94 4.19 14.92
CA SER A 232 7.75 3.53 16.22
C SER A 232 6.58 4.09 17.01
N SER A 233 6.11 5.29 16.65
CA SER A 233 4.95 5.94 17.26
C SER A 233 3.61 5.37 16.82
N VAL A 234 3.58 4.60 15.72
CA VAL A 234 2.36 3.97 15.19
C VAL A 234 2.00 2.75 16.02
N LEU A 235 0.71 2.62 16.37
CA LEU A 235 0.16 1.52 17.14
C LEU A 235 -0.97 0.83 16.34
N PRO A 236 -0.92 -0.51 16.17
CA PRO A 236 0.18 -1.40 16.57
C PRO A 236 1.48 -1.06 15.83
N VAL A 237 2.62 -1.36 16.46
CA VAL A 237 3.94 -1.13 15.85
C VAL A 237 4.02 -1.96 14.56
N PRO A 238 4.39 -1.37 13.41
CA PRO A 238 4.42 -2.07 12.14
C PRO A 238 5.23 -3.36 12.20
N SER A 239 4.70 -4.45 11.63
CA SER A 239 5.29 -5.79 11.70
C SER A 239 6.76 -5.83 11.24
N PHE A 240 7.10 -5.05 10.21
CA PHE A 240 8.46 -5.00 9.66
C PHE A 240 9.52 -4.46 10.63
N LEU A 241 9.14 -3.58 11.57
CA LEU A 241 10.04 -3.11 12.61
C LEU A 241 10.22 -4.12 13.75
N GLN A 242 9.21 -4.98 13.97
CA GLN A 242 9.27 -5.99 15.03
C GLN A 242 10.19 -7.16 14.67
N VAL A 243 10.35 -7.45 13.37
CA VAL A 243 11.22 -8.53 12.89
C VAL A 243 12.69 -8.18 13.16
N GLU A 244 13.12 -6.95 12.88
CA GLU A 244 14.49 -6.48 13.18
C GLU A 244 14.79 -6.45 14.69
N GLY A 245 13.78 -6.19 15.54
CA GLY A 245 13.94 -6.16 16.99
C GLY A 245 14.17 -7.53 17.65
N ARG A 246 13.84 -8.65 16.99
CA ARG A 246 14.11 -10.01 17.50
C ARG A 246 15.54 -10.50 17.20
N ASP A 247 16.18 -9.93 16.19
CA ASP A 247 17.56 -10.31 15.80
C ASP A 247 18.63 -9.70 16.74
N LEU A 248 18.23 -8.85 17.70
CA LEU A 248 19.12 -8.28 18.71
C LEU A 248 19.34 -9.19 19.95
N SER A 249 18.70 -10.36 20.03
CA SER A 249 18.84 -11.29 21.17
C SER A 249 19.47 -12.66 20.84
N GLY A 250 19.96 -12.88 19.63
CA GLY A 250 20.65 -14.15 19.33
C GLY A 250 21.09 -14.24 17.89
N GLU A 251 22.41 -14.34 17.70
CA GLU A 251 23.11 -14.61 16.43
C GLU A 251 22.79 -13.66 15.27
N THR A 252 23.63 -12.62 15.16
CA THR A 252 23.71 -11.75 13.98
C THR A 252 24.06 -12.58 12.73
N ARG A 253 23.07 -12.92 11.90
CA ARG A 253 23.32 -13.39 10.53
C ARG A 253 22.13 -13.22 9.57
N MET A 254 21.94 -12.00 9.07
CA MET A 254 21.39 -11.57 7.75
C MET A 254 21.34 -10.03 7.82
N ASP A 255 21.69 -9.14 6.88
CA ASP A 255 22.04 -9.19 5.45
C ASP A 255 23.14 -8.14 5.18
N ARG A 256 24.41 -8.51 5.38
CA ARG A 256 25.58 -7.79 4.83
C ARG A 256 26.31 -8.70 3.85
N ALA A 257 25.74 -8.82 2.67
CA ALA A 257 26.43 -9.20 1.44
C ALA A 257 25.78 -8.32 0.36
N CYS A 258 26.27 -7.10 0.12
CA CYS A 258 27.50 -6.85 -0.61
C CYS A 258 28.43 -5.82 0.08
N ALA A 259 29.43 -6.29 0.81
CA ALA A 259 30.75 -5.67 0.97
C ALA A 259 31.72 -6.72 1.56
N ASP A 260 32.94 -6.75 1.04
CA ASP A 260 33.90 -7.86 1.09
C ASP A 260 34.45 -8.34 2.46
N ALA A 261 34.92 -9.61 2.44
CA ALA A 261 36.03 -10.26 3.17
C ALA A 261 35.88 -10.85 4.62
N LYS A 262 35.86 -12.21 4.64
CA LYS A 262 36.36 -13.28 5.57
C LYS A 262 36.20 -13.24 7.12
N PRO A 263 35.96 -14.40 7.81
CA PRO A 263 35.64 -14.47 9.25
C PRO A 263 36.74 -15.05 10.18
N SER A 264 36.62 -14.80 11.49
CA SER A 264 37.29 -15.53 12.59
C SER A 264 36.37 -15.72 13.82
N ARG A 265 36.71 -16.68 14.68
CA ARG A 265 35.90 -17.59 15.53
C ARG A 265 35.71 -17.22 17.04
N ASN A 266 34.78 -17.97 17.68
CA ASN A 266 34.52 -18.27 19.12
C ASN A 266 33.57 -17.31 19.88
N GLY A 267 32.64 -17.69 20.77
CA GLY A 267 32.15 -18.96 21.37
C GLY A 267 31.41 -18.68 22.72
N HIS A 268 30.41 -19.53 23.09
CA HIS A 268 29.66 -19.61 24.40
C HIS A 268 28.72 -18.43 24.77
N GLY A 269 27.48 -18.54 25.28
CA GLY A 269 26.65 -19.63 25.83
C GLY A 269 26.12 -19.26 27.22
N SER A 270 24.81 -18.97 27.39
CA SER A 270 23.92 -19.31 28.55
C SER A 270 22.76 -18.31 28.80
N ASP A 271 21.53 -18.84 28.74
CA ASP A 271 20.26 -18.60 29.46
C ASP A 271 20.10 -17.40 30.42
N VAL A 272 18.92 -16.74 30.37
CA VAL A 272 17.97 -16.50 31.50
C VAL A 272 16.66 -15.89 30.94
N GLU A 273 15.54 -16.60 31.14
CA GLU A 273 14.16 -16.10 31.06
C GLU A 273 13.83 -15.15 32.23
N GLU A 274 12.98 -14.16 31.95
CA GLU A 274 12.06 -13.40 32.84
C GLU A 274 12.21 -11.88 32.69
N GLY A 275 11.14 -11.24 32.18
CA GLY A 275 11.04 -9.78 32.07
C GLY A 275 9.98 -9.28 31.10
N LEU A 276 8.76 -9.87 31.16
CA LEU A 276 7.57 -9.35 30.50
C LEU A 276 7.05 -8.12 31.27
N TYR A 277 6.62 -7.09 30.52
CA TYR A 277 6.03 -5.81 30.96
C TYR A 277 7.02 -4.78 31.54
N GLY A 278 7.69 -4.02 30.67
CA GLY A 278 8.41 -2.81 31.12
C GLY A 278 9.48 -2.24 30.20
N ARG A 279 9.76 -2.83 29.03
CA ARG A 279 10.68 -2.22 28.07
C ARG A 279 9.94 -1.20 27.22
N LYS A 280 10.02 0.07 27.64
CA LYS A 280 10.05 1.23 26.74
C LYS A 280 10.94 0.81 25.57
N LEU A 281 10.34 0.56 24.40
CA LEU A 281 11.06 0.13 23.20
C LEU A 281 12.22 1.13 23.09
N LEU A 282 13.45 0.64 23.30
CA LEU A 282 14.66 1.39 23.02
C LEU A 282 14.45 1.98 21.64
N LEU A 283 14.68 3.30 21.48
CA LEU A 283 14.67 3.98 20.19
C LEU A 283 15.36 3.07 19.18
N VAL A 284 14.58 2.31 18.43
CA VAL A 284 15.08 1.55 17.30
C VAL A 284 15.50 2.67 16.39
N GLU A 285 16.80 2.90 16.26
CA GLU A 285 17.30 3.81 15.23
C GLU A 285 16.86 3.20 13.91
N ILE A 286 15.70 3.66 13.44
CA ILE A 286 15.14 3.26 12.17
C ILE A 286 16.20 3.58 11.12
N GLY A 287 16.62 2.55 10.38
CA GLY A 287 17.65 2.67 9.36
C GLY A 287 17.27 3.67 8.28
N ASP A 288 18.29 4.19 7.60
CA ASP A 288 18.10 5.23 6.58
C ASP A 288 17.24 4.75 5.39
N GLU A 289 17.18 3.44 5.16
CA GLU A 289 16.37 2.78 4.15
C GLU A 289 14.86 3.09 4.29
N TYR A 290 14.38 3.33 5.51
CA TYR A 290 12.97 3.67 5.76
C TYR A 290 12.66 5.16 5.54
N ARG A 291 13.69 6.00 5.35
CA ARG A 291 13.56 7.45 5.11
C ARG A 291 13.58 7.83 3.64
N VAL A 292 14.12 6.97 2.77
CA VAL A 292 14.14 7.18 1.31
C VAL A 292 12.71 7.12 0.77
N ASN A 293 12.31 8.09 -0.07
CA ASN A 293 10.95 8.16 -0.59
C ASN A 293 10.87 8.92 -1.92
N ASP A 294 9.74 8.77 -2.61
CA ASP A 294 9.39 9.46 -3.85
C ASP A 294 8.50 10.70 -3.65
N GLY A 295 8.29 11.11 -2.40
CA GLY A 295 7.40 12.21 -2.03
C GLY A 295 6.00 11.78 -1.60
N VAL A 296 5.60 10.53 -1.86
CA VAL A 296 4.31 9.99 -1.41
C VAL A 296 4.49 8.63 -0.72
N VAL A 297 5.36 7.78 -1.24
CA VAL A 297 5.58 6.40 -0.81
C VAL A 297 7.06 6.19 -0.46
N PRO A 298 7.37 5.62 0.72
CA PRO A 298 8.73 5.19 1.04
C PRO A 298 9.23 4.10 0.10
N VAL A 299 10.52 4.11 -0.26
CA VAL A 299 11.09 3.16 -1.23
C VAL A 299 10.93 1.71 -0.79
N PHE A 300 11.15 1.41 0.50
CA PHE A 300 11.01 0.05 1.03
C PHE A 300 9.60 -0.53 0.86
N SER A 301 8.58 0.35 0.77
CA SER A 301 7.19 -0.02 0.58
C SER A 301 6.85 -0.30 -0.90
N GLN A 302 7.69 0.13 -1.83
CA GLN A 302 7.48 0.02 -3.28
C GLN A 302 7.87 -1.32 -3.89
N TRP A 303 8.62 -2.14 -3.15
CA TRP A 303 9.20 -3.38 -3.68
C TRP A 303 8.16 -4.48 -3.85
N HIS A 304 7.48 -4.86 -2.76
CA HIS A 304 6.53 -5.95 -2.74
C HIS A 304 5.74 -6.00 -1.41
N PRO A 305 4.62 -6.76 -1.35
CA PRO A 305 3.76 -6.81 -0.14
C PRO A 305 4.32 -7.63 1.02
N LEU A 306 5.14 -8.64 0.74
CA LEU A 306 5.60 -9.61 1.74
C LEU A 306 7.11 -9.43 1.99
N PRO A 307 7.62 -9.65 3.20
CA PRO A 307 9.06 -9.63 3.48
C PRO A 307 9.84 -10.51 2.50
N CYS A 308 11.07 -10.11 2.13
CA CYS A 308 11.92 -10.88 1.20
C CYS A 308 12.10 -12.35 1.62
N ARG A 309 12.14 -12.64 2.92
CA ARG A 309 12.23 -14.01 3.45
C ARG A 309 10.99 -14.88 3.20
N MET A 310 9.85 -14.26 2.89
CA MET A 310 8.55 -14.91 2.69
C MET A 310 8.11 -14.92 1.22
N THR A 311 8.89 -14.34 0.31
CA THR A 311 8.52 -14.23 -1.10
C THR A 311 9.72 -14.42 -2.01
N LYS A 312 9.50 -14.92 -3.23
CA LYS A 312 10.56 -15.00 -4.24
C LYS A 312 10.74 -13.64 -4.89
N CYS A 313 11.84 -12.96 -4.59
CA CYS A 313 12.17 -11.67 -5.19
C CYS A 313 13.64 -11.55 -5.59
N ARG A 314 13.91 -10.74 -6.61
CA ARG A 314 15.24 -10.30 -7.03
C ARG A 314 15.26 -8.78 -7.12
N HIS A 315 16.25 -8.17 -6.47
CA HIS A 315 16.42 -6.72 -6.43
C HIS A 315 17.61 -6.36 -7.30
N TYR A 316 17.40 -5.45 -8.24
CA TYR A 316 18.43 -4.97 -9.13
C TYR A 316 18.85 -3.56 -8.72
N PRO A 317 20.15 -3.24 -8.78
CA PRO A 317 20.61 -1.86 -8.64
C PRO A 317 20.02 -0.98 -9.76
N ALA A 318 20.08 0.34 -9.55
CA ALA A 318 19.44 1.31 -10.44
C ALA A 318 20.01 1.30 -11.88
N ASP A 319 21.18 0.71 -12.10
CA ASP A 319 21.73 0.48 -13.44
C ASP A 319 21.03 -0.72 -14.10
N ARG A 320 20.20 -0.43 -15.11
CA ARG A 320 19.43 -1.43 -15.89
C ARG A 320 20.25 -2.55 -16.53
N LEU A 321 21.58 -2.47 -16.47
CA LEU A 321 22.52 -3.43 -17.05
C LEU A 321 22.51 -4.78 -16.32
N SER A 322 22.13 -4.81 -15.03
CA SER A 322 22.07 -6.05 -14.25
C SER A 322 20.75 -6.81 -14.35
N LYS A 323 19.71 -6.21 -14.95
CA LYS A 323 18.38 -6.82 -15.04
C LYS A 323 18.30 -7.76 -16.26
N PRO A 324 17.86 -9.02 -16.12
CA PRO A 324 17.71 -9.91 -17.25
C PRO A 324 16.64 -9.37 -18.21
N LEU A 325 16.84 -9.59 -19.52
CA LEU A 325 15.88 -9.21 -20.56
C LEU A 325 14.51 -9.89 -20.41
N VAL A 326 14.51 -11.11 -19.88
CA VAL A 326 13.29 -11.89 -19.67
C VAL A 326 13.07 -12.07 -18.17
N PRO A 327 11.94 -11.58 -17.62
CA PRO A 327 11.63 -11.79 -16.23
C PRO A 327 11.31 -13.26 -15.93
N GLU A 328 11.54 -13.69 -14.70
CA GLU A 328 11.26 -15.04 -14.22
C GLU A 328 9.84 -15.11 -13.69
N LEU A 329 9.14 -16.19 -14.04
CA LEU A 329 7.77 -16.46 -13.61
C LEU A 329 7.69 -16.71 -12.11
N GLY A 330 6.67 -16.16 -11.45
CA GLY A 330 6.46 -16.32 -10.01
C GLY A 330 7.54 -15.70 -9.13
N VAL A 331 8.41 -14.84 -9.70
CA VAL A 331 9.46 -14.11 -8.97
C VAL A 331 9.27 -12.62 -9.19
N ARG A 332 9.28 -11.85 -8.11
CA ARG A 332 9.19 -10.38 -8.16
C ARG A 332 10.52 -9.77 -8.56
N GLN A 333 10.49 -8.93 -9.59
CA GLN A 333 11.67 -8.22 -10.08
C GLN A 333 11.56 -6.75 -9.75
N ILE A 334 12.44 -6.29 -8.86
CA ILE A 334 12.55 -4.89 -8.48
C ILE A 334 13.68 -4.28 -9.30
#